data_AF-A0A658R1V7-F1
#
_entry.id   AF-A0A658R1V7-F1
#
_cell.length_a   1.000
_cell.length_b   1.000
_cell.length_c   1.000
_cell.angle_alpha   90.00
_cell.angle_beta   90.00
_cell.angle_gamma   90.00
#
_symmetry.space_group_name_H-M   'P 1'
#
loop_
_entity.id
_entity.type
_entity.pdbx_description
1 polymer ?
#
loop_
_entity_poly.entity_id
_entity_poly.type
_entity_poly.pdbx_seq_one_letter_code
_entity_poly.pdbx_strand_id
1 'polypeptide(L)'
;MNMDPHARRPRSITLMAIPAARRFARRVRRGDRGAVAILFAMCASSTVGAMCMALDAIDYAMTQGRMQMALDVATLSAGADLAHFANTPTGADLATWQADARAYYDANMPGSMLGFTMPDANFAATVSGTPASGQKISLSASGSMMLFAPKVLSAGFNGSGSGSGSGSGSGSPMPSTSLVSATNTALRLPESTLELVMVLDNTGSMSSPANGISGATKMSGLKTAANTLIDSVLPSASNKSYIGLVPFASTVNVNGALSSSGSWLSSSWPVYNATSSIKTGSWSGCTVEPRSGGNLSPEAYSPSDTRKFGRYYYNVPPNGLNIYTYSSRSNYSSCSVSRNYSPTVATNVPVTLGSGGANLCDYPSSGQGTGIGYRYDQYTSSGTTLTQNSGCLNTPVTFLSQDETALNDAVNSMTASGSTVIPVGLLWGWRMLEPAWSQNVAGKGNGWISTDTSLPKPVDGSVQNLQRVMIVLTDGLNQIGAAGSIPNTLYFNGLSGVGTNSLSAPTVLRADGTSMSNARTDSAELHGGDPRDPSSGNNAGWPDDANTFQLAICTAIKARGITIYAVTFGASASSSSAQVTMQNCASPGDYYHAPDNATLKTIFQQIAGQLGVLRLTQ
;
A
#
# COMPACT_ATOMS: atom_id res chain seq x y z
N MET A 1 71.54 -84.93 -19.09
CA MET A 1 70.99 -83.60 -19.42
C MET A 1 69.64 -83.46 -18.74
N ASN A 2 69.48 -82.40 -17.93
CA ASN A 2 68.26 -81.75 -17.42
C ASN A 2 66.99 -82.60 -17.19
N MET A 3 66.55 -82.84 -15.95
CA MET A 3 65.90 -81.95 -14.95
C MET A 3 64.36 -82.07 -14.99
N ASP A 4 63.76 -82.13 -13.79
CA ASP A 4 62.34 -82.24 -13.40
C ASP A 4 61.65 -83.64 -13.52
N PRO A 5 60.72 -84.01 -12.61
CA PRO A 5 59.78 -83.15 -11.88
C PRO A 5 59.67 -83.38 -10.35
N HIS A 6 59.61 -82.30 -9.57
CA HIS A 6 59.21 -82.35 -8.15
C HIS A 6 57.68 -82.37 -7.97
N ALA A 7 57.10 -83.56 -7.83
CA ALA A 7 55.80 -83.75 -7.19
C ALA A 7 55.96 -83.73 -5.66
N ARG A 8 55.65 -82.60 -5.01
CA ARG A 8 55.54 -82.51 -3.54
C ARG A 8 54.17 -83.01 -3.09
N ARG A 9 54.14 -84.15 -2.39
CA ARG A 9 53.11 -84.46 -1.39
C ARG A 9 53.68 -84.12 0.00
N PRO A 10 53.09 -83.21 0.78
CA PRO A 10 53.46 -83.07 2.18
C PRO A 10 52.72 -84.10 3.04
N ARG A 11 53.52 -84.84 3.82
CA ARG A 11 53.08 -85.62 4.98
C ARG A 11 52.58 -84.68 6.07
N SER A 12 51.55 -85.13 6.77
CA SER A 12 50.98 -84.55 7.99
C SER A 12 52.06 -84.21 9.02
N ILE A 13 52.10 -82.95 9.48
CA ILE A 13 52.82 -82.53 10.68
C ILE A 13 51.77 -82.05 11.68
N THR A 14 51.50 -82.90 12.67
CA THR A 14 50.79 -82.56 13.89
C THR A 14 51.62 -81.56 14.69
N LEU A 15 51.25 -80.28 14.66
CA LEU A 15 51.92 -79.25 15.45
C LEU A 15 51.21 -79.12 16.81
N MET A 16 51.88 -79.69 17.83
CA MET A 16 51.59 -79.56 19.25
C MET A 16 51.37 -78.10 19.66
N ALA A 17 50.35 -77.90 20.49
CA ALA A 17 49.94 -76.64 21.09
C ALA A 17 51.07 -75.94 21.85
N ILE A 18 51.25 -74.64 21.60
CA ILE A 18 52.10 -73.75 22.38
C ILE A 18 51.37 -73.38 23.70
N PRO A 19 51.93 -73.71 24.90
CA PRO A 19 51.27 -73.54 26.19
C PRO A 19 51.43 -72.15 26.83
N ALA A 20 51.87 -71.13 26.08
CA ALA A 20 52.26 -69.82 26.61
C ALA A 20 51.07 -68.97 27.11
N ALA A 21 49.91 -69.02 26.44
CA ALA A 21 48.73 -68.24 26.82
C ALA A 21 48.14 -68.67 28.18
N ARG A 22 48.18 -69.97 28.50
CA ARG A 22 47.67 -70.50 29.77
C ARG A 22 48.54 -70.13 30.97
N ARG A 23 49.86 -69.99 30.81
CA ARG A 23 50.76 -69.59 31.91
C ARG A 23 50.68 -68.10 32.21
N PHE A 24 50.47 -67.25 31.20
CA PHE A 24 50.27 -65.81 31.40
C PHE A 24 48.95 -65.52 32.12
N ALA A 25 47.85 -66.15 31.69
CA ALA A 25 46.55 -66.05 32.34
C ALA A 25 46.56 -66.52 33.81
N ARG A 26 47.36 -67.55 34.15
CA ARG A 26 47.47 -68.06 35.53
C ARG A 26 48.31 -67.17 36.46
N ARG A 27 49.27 -66.41 35.92
CA ARG A 27 50.05 -65.40 36.69
C ARG A 27 49.25 -64.10 36.91
N VAL A 28 48.43 -63.69 35.95
CA VAL A 28 47.54 -62.53 36.09
C VAL A 28 46.45 -62.78 37.13
N ARG A 29 45.98 -64.03 37.29
CA ARG A 29 44.89 -64.38 38.22
C ARG A 29 45.29 -64.47 39.71
N ARG A 30 46.57 -64.32 40.07
CA ARG A 30 47.08 -64.55 41.46
C ARG A 30 47.92 -63.41 42.05
N GLY A 31 48.03 -62.25 41.40
CA GLY A 31 48.75 -61.09 41.94
C GLY A 31 48.02 -59.78 41.71
N ASP A 32 48.28 -58.78 42.55
CA ASP A 32 47.60 -57.47 42.57
C ASP A 32 47.62 -56.74 41.22
N ARG A 33 48.59 -57.06 40.35
CA ARG A 33 48.69 -56.55 38.97
C ARG A 33 47.53 -57.00 38.06
N GLY A 34 46.86 -58.12 38.37
CA GLY A 34 45.69 -58.58 37.64
C GLY A 34 44.42 -57.81 37.99
N ALA A 35 44.26 -57.39 39.25
CA ALA A 35 43.17 -56.53 39.67
C ALA A 35 43.27 -55.15 38.98
N VAL A 36 44.48 -54.59 38.91
CA VAL A 36 44.76 -53.32 38.19
C VAL A 36 44.45 -53.45 36.69
N ALA A 37 44.79 -54.57 36.05
CA ALA A 37 44.49 -54.78 34.63
C ALA A 37 42.98 -54.88 34.35
N ILE A 38 42.20 -55.48 35.26
CA ILE A 38 40.74 -55.57 35.14
C ILE A 38 40.09 -54.21 35.37
N LEU A 39 40.53 -53.47 36.39
CA LEU A 39 40.08 -52.10 36.66
C LEU A 39 40.39 -51.16 35.49
N PHE A 40 41.61 -51.24 34.94
CA PHE A 40 41.99 -50.47 33.76
C PHE A 40 41.12 -50.82 32.55
N ALA A 41 40.84 -52.10 32.30
CA ALA A 41 39.97 -52.51 31.21
C ALA A 41 38.52 -52.02 31.37
N MET A 42 37.98 -52.02 32.59
CA MET A 42 36.65 -51.47 32.89
C MET A 42 36.60 -49.95 32.74
N CYS A 43 37.61 -49.24 33.23
CA CYS A 43 37.68 -47.79 33.07
C CYS A 43 37.85 -47.40 31.59
N ALA A 44 38.75 -48.07 30.87
CA ALA A 44 38.98 -47.80 29.45
C ALA A 44 37.73 -48.06 28.60
N SER A 45 36.98 -49.13 28.86
CA SER A 45 35.73 -49.40 28.16
C SER A 45 34.65 -48.36 28.49
N SER A 46 34.56 -47.91 29.74
CA SER A 46 33.63 -46.84 30.14
C SER A 46 33.94 -45.51 29.46
N THR A 47 35.22 -45.13 29.35
CA THR A 47 35.63 -43.89 28.68
C THR A 47 35.38 -43.94 27.18
N VAL A 48 35.63 -45.09 26.53
CA VAL A 48 35.35 -45.28 25.10
C VAL A 48 33.85 -45.27 24.84
N GLY A 49 33.05 -45.93 25.70
CA GLY A 49 31.59 -45.90 25.61
C GLY A 49 31.03 -44.48 25.71
N ALA A 50 31.51 -43.69 26.67
CA ALA A 50 31.10 -42.29 26.82
C ALA A 50 31.50 -41.42 25.61
N MET A 51 32.70 -41.63 25.06
CA MET A 51 33.15 -40.93 23.85
C MET A 51 32.28 -41.26 22.63
N CYS A 52 31.92 -42.53 22.43
CA CYS A 52 31.03 -42.92 21.34
C CYS A 52 29.63 -42.31 21.48
N MET A 53 29.06 -42.28 22.70
CA MET A 53 27.78 -41.61 22.94
C MET A 53 27.86 -40.10 22.65
N ALA A 54 28.97 -39.45 22.98
CA ALA A 54 29.17 -38.04 22.68
C ALA A 54 29.24 -37.77 21.16
N LEU A 55 29.94 -38.62 20.41
CA LEU A 55 30.00 -38.52 18.94
C LEU A 55 28.62 -38.74 18.31
N ASP A 56 27.88 -39.74 18.78
CA ASP A 56 26.51 -40.01 18.30
C ASP A 56 25.57 -38.81 18.55
N ALA A 57 25.69 -38.15 19.71
CA ALA A 57 24.91 -36.96 20.03
C ALA A 57 25.26 -35.77 19.12
N ILE A 58 26.54 -35.61 18.78
CA ILE A 58 27.02 -34.56 17.87
C ILE A 58 26.51 -34.82 16.45
N ASP A 59 26.66 -36.04 15.93
CA ASP A 59 26.17 -36.41 14.60
C ASP A 59 24.65 -36.29 14.51
N TYR A 60 23.92 -36.64 15.57
CA TYR A 60 22.47 -36.43 15.64
C TYR A 60 22.10 -34.95 15.54
N ALA A 61 22.71 -34.09 16.36
CA ALA A 61 22.42 -32.66 16.37
C ALA A 61 22.79 -31.99 15.03
N MET A 62 23.93 -32.35 14.43
CA MET A 62 24.33 -31.83 13.12
C MET A 62 23.39 -32.29 12.00
N THR A 63 22.99 -33.56 12.01
CA THR A 63 22.06 -34.12 11.01
C THR A 63 20.69 -33.47 11.12
N GLN A 64 20.17 -33.32 12.35
CA GLN A 64 18.90 -32.66 12.60
C GLN A 64 18.92 -31.18 12.16
N GLY A 65 19.96 -30.43 12.52
CA GLY A 65 20.09 -29.02 12.15
C GLY A 65 20.18 -28.81 10.64
N ARG A 66 20.92 -29.66 9.92
CA ARG A 66 20.97 -29.62 8.45
C ARG A 66 19.65 -30.01 7.82
N MET A 67 18.98 -31.02 8.36
CA MET A 67 17.68 -31.45 7.84
C MET A 67 16.62 -30.36 7.99
N GLN A 68 16.65 -29.61 9.09
CA GLN A 68 15.80 -28.42 9.27
C GLN A 68 16.11 -27.36 8.22
N MET A 69 17.38 -26.98 8.02
CA MET A 69 17.75 -26.01 6.97
C MET A 69 17.35 -26.46 5.56
N ALA A 70 17.51 -27.75 5.24
CA ALA A 70 17.11 -28.31 3.96
C ALA A 70 15.58 -28.26 3.76
N LEU A 71 14.79 -28.55 4.81
CA LEU A 71 13.34 -28.41 4.79
C LEU A 71 12.90 -26.94 4.68
N ASP A 72 13.60 -26.00 5.30
CA ASP A 72 13.29 -24.57 5.20
C ASP A 72 13.42 -24.08 3.76
N VAL A 73 14.55 -24.39 3.12
CA VAL A 73 14.78 -24.05 1.71
C VAL A 73 13.76 -24.76 0.81
N ALA A 74 13.52 -26.06 1.04
CA ALA A 74 12.55 -26.80 0.25
C ALA A 74 11.12 -26.24 0.39
N THR A 75 10.73 -25.82 1.59
CA THR A 75 9.39 -25.26 1.85
C THR A 75 9.19 -23.92 1.14
N LEU A 76 10.20 -23.05 1.17
CA LEU A 76 10.13 -21.77 0.46
C LEU A 76 10.14 -21.96 -1.06
N SER A 77 11.04 -22.80 -1.59
CA SER A 77 11.14 -23.07 -3.02
C SER A 77 9.89 -23.76 -3.57
N ALA A 78 9.36 -24.77 -2.86
CA ALA A 78 8.10 -25.41 -3.23
C ALA A 78 6.90 -24.46 -3.13
N GLY A 79 6.92 -23.51 -2.18
CA GLY A 79 5.93 -22.46 -2.07
C GLY A 79 5.96 -21.47 -3.25
N ALA A 80 7.15 -21.14 -3.76
CA ALA A 80 7.32 -20.32 -4.95
C ALA A 80 6.89 -21.06 -6.23
N ASP A 81 7.21 -22.36 -6.31
CA ASP A 81 6.84 -23.21 -7.46
C ASP A 81 5.32 -23.37 -7.66
N LEU A 82 4.53 -23.21 -6.59
CA LEU A 82 3.07 -23.16 -6.68
C LEU A 82 2.54 -22.05 -7.62
N ALA A 83 3.35 -21.05 -7.96
CA ALA A 83 3.00 -20.01 -8.93
C ALA A 83 2.84 -20.54 -10.36
N HIS A 84 3.42 -21.69 -10.71
CA HIS A 84 3.25 -22.32 -12.02
C HIS A 84 1.85 -22.95 -12.21
N PHE A 85 1.10 -23.16 -11.12
CA PHE A 85 -0.20 -23.81 -11.14
C PHE A 85 -1.32 -22.79 -10.93
N ALA A 86 -2.33 -22.81 -11.81
CA ALA A 86 -3.48 -21.90 -11.72
C ALA A 86 -4.36 -22.19 -10.48
N ASN A 87 -4.37 -23.44 -10.01
CA ASN A 87 -5.12 -23.91 -8.84
C ASN A 87 -4.20 -24.69 -7.91
N THR A 88 -4.68 -25.03 -6.71
CA THR A 88 -3.95 -25.99 -5.85
C THR A 88 -3.78 -27.30 -6.61
N PRO A 89 -2.54 -27.77 -6.80
CA PRO A 89 -2.27 -28.91 -7.68
C PRO A 89 -2.96 -30.17 -7.14
N THR A 90 -3.54 -30.95 -8.05
CA THR A 90 -4.24 -32.22 -7.75
C THR A 90 -3.85 -33.27 -8.78
N GLY A 91 -3.93 -34.56 -8.44
CA GLY A 91 -3.60 -35.64 -9.36
C GLY A 91 -2.14 -35.60 -9.85
N ALA A 92 -1.94 -35.55 -11.17
CA ALA A 92 -0.61 -35.55 -11.78
C ALA A 92 0.21 -34.30 -11.43
N ASP A 93 -0.42 -33.13 -11.37
CA ASP A 93 0.24 -31.87 -11.03
C ASP A 93 0.75 -31.89 -9.58
N LEU A 94 0.00 -32.55 -8.67
CA LEU A 94 0.43 -32.73 -7.29
C LEU A 94 1.67 -33.62 -7.21
N ALA A 95 1.72 -34.69 -8.01
CA ALA A 95 2.88 -35.58 -8.05
C ALA A 95 4.13 -34.86 -8.59
N THR A 96 3.97 -34.02 -9.61
CA THR A 96 5.06 -33.18 -10.15
C THR A 96 5.57 -32.20 -9.08
N TRP A 97 4.67 -31.45 -8.45
CA TRP A 97 5.04 -30.51 -7.38
C TRP A 97 5.71 -31.19 -6.18
N GLN A 98 5.24 -32.39 -5.81
CA GLN A 98 5.87 -33.19 -4.75
C GLN A 98 7.28 -33.65 -5.14
N ALA A 99 7.51 -33.98 -6.42
CA ALA A 99 8.82 -34.34 -6.94
C ALA A 99 9.77 -33.13 -6.94
N ASP A 100 9.28 -31.94 -7.31
CA ASP A 100 10.07 -30.71 -7.27
C ASP A 100 10.43 -30.31 -5.83
N ALA A 101 9.46 -30.40 -4.91
CA ALA A 101 9.70 -30.18 -3.48
C ALA A 101 10.76 -31.14 -2.92
N ARG A 102 10.74 -32.41 -3.35
CA ARG A 102 11.75 -33.40 -2.99
C ARG A 102 13.11 -33.07 -3.59
N ALA A 103 13.17 -32.64 -4.84
CA ALA A 103 14.41 -32.24 -5.50
C ALA A 103 15.09 -31.06 -4.78
N TYR A 104 14.31 -30.06 -4.33
CA TYR A 104 14.83 -28.96 -3.52
C TYR A 104 15.41 -29.43 -2.18
N TYR A 105 14.78 -30.40 -1.53
CA TYR A 105 15.31 -31.01 -0.32
C TYR A 105 16.61 -31.79 -0.58
N ASP A 106 16.61 -32.68 -1.57
CA ASP A 106 17.77 -33.53 -1.90
C ASP A 106 18.99 -32.72 -2.34
N ALA A 107 18.78 -31.57 -2.99
CA ALA A 107 19.84 -30.63 -3.32
C ALA A 107 20.55 -30.04 -2.08
N ASN A 108 19.84 -29.93 -0.96
CA ASN A 108 20.36 -29.39 0.30
C ASN A 108 20.77 -30.49 1.31
N MET A 109 20.31 -31.72 1.13
CA MET A 109 20.63 -32.88 1.97
C MET A 109 20.91 -34.14 1.11
N PRO A 110 22.09 -34.25 0.48
CA PRO A 110 22.41 -35.40 -0.37
C PRO A 110 22.50 -36.70 0.46
N GLY A 111 21.94 -37.79 -0.07
CA GLY A 111 21.63 -39.06 0.63
C GLY A 111 22.79 -39.93 1.14
N SER A 112 23.99 -39.37 1.29
CA SER A 112 25.15 -40.03 1.91
C SER A 112 25.87 -39.18 2.96
N MET A 113 25.35 -37.97 3.22
CA MET A 113 25.95 -37.07 4.20
C MET A 113 25.69 -37.61 5.63
N LEU A 114 26.76 -37.78 6.41
CA LEU A 114 26.72 -38.28 7.80
C LEU A 114 26.10 -39.69 7.98
N GLY A 115 26.09 -40.52 6.94
CA GLY A 115 25.48 -41.87 7.02
C GLY A 115 23.96 -41.84 7.24
N PHE A 116 23.33 -40.70 6.97
CA PHE A 116 21.89 -40.54 6.99
C PHE A 116 21.27 -41.17 5.75
N THR A 117 20.20 -41.95 5.94
CA THR A 117 19.42 -42.52 4.85
C THR A 117 17.95 -42.21 5.08
N MET A 118 17.32 -41.59 4.08
CA MET A 118 15.89 -41.30 4.05
C MET A 118 15.25 -42.07 2.91
N PRO A 119 14.39 -43.06 3.19
CA PRO A 119 13.56 -43.70 2.18
C PRO A 119 12.60 -42.70 1.54
N ASP A 120 12.26 -42.87 0.26
CA ASP A 120 11.36 -41.95 -0.44
C ASP A 120 9.98 -41.83 0.21
N ALA A 121 9.48 -42.93 0.78
CA ALA A 121 8.20 -42.97 1.50
C ALA A 121 8.17 -42.11 2.77
N ASN A 122 9.34 -41.69 3.28
CA ASN A 122 9.45 -40.93 4.52
C ASN A 122 9.56 -39.41 4.29
N PHE A 123 9.51 -38.97 3.03
CA PHE A 123 9.31 -37.58 2.67
C PHE A 123 7.84 -37.36 2.34
N ALA A 124 7.23 -36.37 3.00
CA ALA A 124 5.84 -36.00 2.74
C ALA A 124 5.78 -34.50 2.46
N ALA A 125 5.18 -34.15 1.32
CA ALA A 125 4.88 -32.80 0.93
C ALA A 125 3.37 -32.67 0.70
N THR A 126 2.73 -31.77 1.45
CA THR A 126 1.30 -31.53 1.35
C THR A 126 1.03 -30.04 1.14
N VAL A 127 0.07 -29.75 0.26
CA VAL A 127 -0.47 -28.41 0.06
C VAL A 127 -1.97 -28.49 0.28
N SER A 128 -2.51 -27.55 1.05
CA SER A 128 -3.94 -27.47 1.37
C SER A 128 -4.42 -26.03 1.30
N GLY A 129 -5.72 -25.84 1.13
CA GLY A 129 -6.31 -24.53 0.87
C GLY A 129 -6.48 -24.27 -0.62
N THR A 130 -6.79 -23.02 -0.98
CA THR A 130 -6.95 -22.60 -2.38
C THR A 130 -6.09 -21.36 -2.62
N PRO A 131 -5.68 -21.07 -3.88
CA PRO A 131 -4.96 -19.83 -4.16
C PRO A 131 -5.75 -18.58 -3.74
N ALA A 132 -7.08 -18.67 -3.64
CA ALA A 132 -7.95 -17.59 -3.21
C ALA A 132 -8.00 -17.39 -1.68
N SER A 133 -7.87 -18.43 -0.86
CA SER A 133 -7.96 -18.35 0.62
C SER A 133 -6.61 -18.43 1.33
N GLY A 134 -5.56 -18.79 0.59
CA GLY A 134 -4.22 -19.05 1.07
C GLY A 134 -3.93 -20.53 1.02
N GLN A 135 -2.69 -20.85 0.70
CA GLN A 135 -2.23 -22.22 0.60
C GLN A 135 -1.26 -22.49 1.73
N LYS A 136 -1.60 -23.47 2.57
CA LYS A 136 -0.69 -23.97 3.59
C LYS A 136 0.14 -25.10 3.00
N ILE A 137 1.45 -24.90 2.96
CA ILE A 137 2.45 -25.88 2.57
C ILE A 137 2.97 -26.53 3.84
N SER A 138 3.02 -27.87 3.90
CA SER A 138 3.61 -28.61 5.01
C SER A 138 4.52 -29.71 4.46
N LEU A 139 5.78 -29.68 4.86
CA LEU A 139 6.82 -30.62 4.47
C LEU A 139 7.36 -31.34 5.71
N SER A 140 7.58 -32.64 5.57
CA SER A 140 8.16 -33.47 6.61
C SER A 140 9.14 -34.46 6.01
N ALA A 141 10.28 -34.64 6.68
CA ALA A 141 11.28 -35.64 6.34
C ALA A 141 11.60 -36.47 7.58
N SER A 142 11.78 -37.78 7.39
CA SER A 142 12.24 -38.68 8.46
C SER A 142 13.21 -39.74 7.95
N GLY A 143 14.35 -39.90 8.60
CA GLY A 143 15.35 -40.88 8.17
C GLY A 143 16.10 -41.46 9.34
N SER A 144 16.92 -42.46 9.04
CA SER A 144 17.75 -43.13 10.03
C SER A 144 19.21 -42.71 9.85
N MET A 145 19.87 -42.38 10.96
CA MET A 145 21.33 -42.28 11.04
C MET A 145 21.89 -43.50 11.76
N MET A 146 23.13 -43.88 11.44
CA MET A 146 23.83 -44.96 12.15
C MET A 146 24.43 -44.46 13.47
N LEU A 147 24.35 -45.28 14.52
CA LEU A 147 24.97 -45.00 15.81
C LEU A 147 26.26 -45.82 15.98
N PHE A 148 27.31 -45.19 16.49
CA PHE A 148 28.60 -45.80 16.77
C PHE A 148 28.61 -46.53 18.13
N ALA A 149 27.96 -45.99 19.17
CA ALA A 149 27.99 -46.54 20.51
C ALA A 149 27.45 -47.99 20.59
N PRO A 150 26.32 -48.36 19.95
CA PRO A 150 25.82 -49.73 19.94
C PRO A 150 26.78 -50.72 19.28
N LYS A 151 27.53 -50.29 18.25
CA LYS A 151 28.49 -51.15 17.55
C LYS A 151 29.75 -51.41 18.38
N VAL A 152 30.26 -50.40 19.07
CA VAL A 152 31.47 -50.52 19.90
C VAL A 152 31.18 -51.30 21.19
N LEU A 153 30.02 -51.06 21.82
CA LEU A 153 29.63 -51.73 23.05
C LEU A 153 29.17 -53.18 22.83
N SER A 154 28.55 -53.51 21.68
CA SER A 154 28.15 -54.90 21.38
C SER A 154 29.31 -55.80 20.91
N ALA A 155 30.32 -55.24 20.22
CA ALA A 155 31.47 -56.00 19.74
C ALA A 155 32.38 -56.51 20.88
N GLY A 156 32.36 -55.88 22.06
CA GLY A 156 33.14 -56.31 23.22
C GLY A 156 32.60 -57.53 23.98
N PHE A 157 31.34 -57.91 23.76
CA PHE A 157 30.67 -59.01 24.46
C PHE A 157 30.41 -60.25 23.59
N ASN A 158 30.72 -60.20 22.29
CA ASN A 158 30.52 -61.32 21.39
C ASN A 158 31.72 -62.29 21.39
N GLY A 159 32.09 -62.76 22.59
CA GLY A 159 32.95 -63.92 22.75
C GLY A 159 32.08 -65.16 22.93
N SER A 160 32.10 -66.08 21.97
CA SER A 160 31.49 -67.41 22.05
C SER A 160 31.94 -68.13 23.32
N GLY A 161 31.19 -67.98 24.40
CA GLY A 161 31.48 -68.59 25.68
C GLY A 161 30.17 -68.94 26.36
N SER A 162 29.81 -70.22 26.33
CA SER A 162 28.74 -70.80 27.14
C SER A 162 28.97 -70.47 28.61
N GLY A 163 28.31 -69.43 29.10
CA GLY A 163 28.30 -69.03 30.50
C GLY A 163 26.86 -69.06 30.98
N SER A 164 26.53 -70.07 31.79
CA SER A 164 25.26 -70.20 32.49
C SER A 164 25.12 -69.08 33.53
N GLY A 165 24.54 -67.96 33.12
CA GLY A 165 24.21 -66.83 33.98
C GLY A 165 22.71 -66.59 33.97
N SER A 166 22.05 -66.91 35.09
CA SER A 166 20.63 -66.70 35.34
C SER A 166 20.35 -65.20 35.55
N GLY A 167 20.34 -64.43 34.47
CA GLY A 167 19.96 -63.01 34.47
C GLY A 167 18.75 -62.80 33.57
N SER A 168 17.60 -62.56 34.18
CA SER A 168 16.37 -62.13 33.51
C SER A 168 16.54 -60.69 32.97
N GLY A 169 17.23 -60.56 31.84
CA GLY A 169 17.29 -59.34 31.05
C GLY A 169 17.03 -59.72 29.60
N SER A 170 15.88 -59.32 29.06
CA SER A 170 15.56 -59.47 27.65
C SER A 170 16.69 -58.91 26.81
N GLY A 171 17.42 -59.77 26.11
CA GLY A 171 18.47 -59.43 25.16
C GLY A 171 17.89 -58.78 23.91
N SER A 172 17.30 -57.59 24.06
CA SER A 172 16.96 -56.74 22.93
C SER A 172 18.27 -56.12 22.42
N PRO A 173 18.68 -56.35 21.16
CA PRO A 173 19.83 -55.67 20.59
C PRO A 173 19.60 -54.16 20.70
N MET A 174 20.59 -53.41 21.21
CA MET A 174 20.49 -51.95 21.18
C MET A 174 20.33 -51.51 19.72
N PRO A 175 19.35 -50.65 19.40
CA PRO A 175 19.12 -50.22 18.03
C PRO A 175 20.39 -49.55 17.49
N SER A 176 20.88 -50.04 16.34
CA SER A 176 22.11 -49.54 15.72
C SER A 176 21.87 -48.26 14.89
N THR A 177 20.66 -47.73 14.92
CA THR A 177 20.24 -46.54 14.19
C THR A 177 19.34 -45.66 15.06
N SER A 178 19.40 -44.35 14.84
CA SER A 178 18.50 -43.35 15.45
C SER A 178 17.61 -42.72 14.39
N LEU A 179 16.35 -42.47 14.74
CA LEU A 179 15.40 -41.76 13.89
C LEU A 179 15.60 -40.25 14.05
N VAL A 180 15.83 -39.57 12.93
CA VAL A 180 15.86 -38.10 12.85
C VAL A 180 14.64 -37.66 12.04
N SER A 181 13.83 -36.76 12.61
CA SER A 181 12.65 -36.20 11.96
C SER A 181 12.65 -34.67 12.07
N ALA A 182 12.09 -34.02 11.06
CA ALA A 182 11.90 -32.58 11.02
C ALA A 182 10.70 -32.25 10.15
N THR A 183 10.05 -31.14 10.47
CA THR A 183 8.84 -30.66 9.82
C THR A 183 8.91 -29.16 9.68
N ASN A 184 8.47 -28.64 8.54
CA ASN A 184 8.29 -27.21 8.35
C ASN A 184 6.95 -26.94 7.65
N THR A 185 6.36 -25.79 7.94
CA THR A 185 5.13 -25.31 7.32
C THR A 185 5.29 -23.86 6.90
N ALA A 186 4.83 -23.52 5.69
CA ALA A 186 4.73 -22.14 5.24
C ALA A 186 3.31 -21.80 4.79
N LEU A 187 2.93 -20.54 4.91
CA LEU A 187 1.66 -20.02 4.40
C LEU A 187 1.91 -19.11 3.21
N ARG A 188 1.39 -19.52 2.04
CA ARG A 188 1.31 -18.67 0.85
C ARG A 188 -0.01 -17.88 0.92
N LEU A 189 0.09 -16.57 1.09
CA LEU A 189 -1.09 -15.70 1.05
C LEU A 189 -1.65 -15.60 -0.39
N PRO A 190 -2.97 -15.47 -0.56
CA PRO A 190 -3.61 -15.27 -1.87
C PRO A 190 -3.02 -14.10 -2.65
N GLU A 191 -3.07 -14.18 -3.98
CA GLU A 191 -2.89 -13.01 -4.85
C GLU A 191 -3.84 -11.89 -4.39
N SER A 192 -3.29 -10.81 -3.85
CA SER A 192 -4.07 -9.68 -3.40
C SER A 192 -4.60 -8.91 -4.60
N THR A 193 -5.91 -8.73 -4.66
CA THR A 193 -6.50 -7.75 -5.59
C THR A 193 -6.27 -6.37 -4.99
N LEU A 194 -5.64 -5.46 -5.72
CA LEU A 194 -5.37 -4.10 -5.25
C LEU A 194 -6.25 -3.12 -6.02
N GLU A 195 -7.05 -2.34 -5.30
CA GLU A 195 -7.70 -1.14 -5.83
C GLU A 195 -7.00 0.08 -5.20
N LEU A 196 -6.14 0.71 -5.99
CA LEU A 196 -5.35 1.85 -5.58
C LEU A 196 -5.91 3.13 -6.22
N VAL A 197 -6.13 4.19 -5.44
CA VAL A 197 -6.46 5.51 -5.97
C VAL A 197 -5.45 6.54 -5.52
N MET A 198 -4.88 7.26 -6.48
CA MET A 198 -3.98 8.39 -6.22
C MET A 198 -4.74 9.71 -6.31
N VAL A 199 -4.90 10.37 -5.18
CA VAL A 199 -5.44 11.72 -5.03
C VAL A 199 -4.28 12.70 -5.12
N LEU A 200 -4.15 13.34 -6.27
CA LEU A 200 -2.96 14.09 -6.68
C LEU A 200 -3.27 15.58 -6.77
N ASP A 201 -2.51 16.37 -6.03
CA ASP A 201 -2.65 17.82 -5.97
C ASP A 201 -2.18 18.48 -7.27
N ASN A 202 -3.11 19.17 -7.92
CA ASN A 202 -2.93 19.96 -9.13
C ASN A 202 -3.05 21.47 -8.87
N THR A 203 -2.83 21.93 -7.64
CA THR A 203 -3.03 23.33 -7.28
C THR A 203 -1.93 24.24 -7.83
N GLY A 204 -2.18 25.55 -7.87
CA GLY A 204 -1.25 26.52 -8.44
C GLY A 204 0.15 26.49 -7.79
N SER A 205 0.25 26.17 -6.50
CA SER A 205 1.53 26.04 -5.77
C SER A 205 2.43 24.94 -6.32
N MET A 206 1.85 23.92 -6.96
CA MET A 206 2.58 22.83 -7.63
C MET A 206 3.41 23.29 -8.85
N SER A 207 3.19 24.50 -9.34
CA SER A 207 4.03 25.12 -10.37
C SER A 207 5.39 25.60 -9.85
N SER A 208 5.56 25.68 -8.52
CA SER A 208 6.79 26.17 -7.89
C SER A 208 7.89 25.08 -7.83
N PRO A 209 9.17 25.45 -7.73
CA PRO A 209 10.25 24.49 -7.46
C PRO A 209 10.03 23.72 -6.15
N ALA A 210 10.29 22.41 -6.15
CA ALA A 210 10.04 21.57 -4.97
C ALA A 210 10.90 21.94 -3.75
N ASN A 211 12.16 22.32 -3.99
CA ASN A 211 13.09 22.78 -2.95
C ASN A 211 12.84 24.23 -2.49
N GLY A 212 11.85 24.93 -3.06
CA GLY A 212 11.54 26.33 -2.74
C GLY A 212 12.52 27.37 -3.27
N ILE A 213 13.54 26.97 -4.05
CA ILE A 213 14.60 27.85 -4.55
C ILE A 213 14.64 27.88 -6.08
N SER A 214 14.95 26.75 -6.72
CA SER A 214 15.15 26.65 -8.17
C SER A 214 15.16 25.20 -8.65
N GLY A 215 15.00 24.97 -9.96
CA GLY A 215 15.05 23.64 -10.57
C GLY A 215 13.66 23.11 -10.93
N ALA A 216 13.53 21.78 -11.00
CA ALA A 216 12.30 21.13 -11.42
C ALA A 216 11.13 21.46 -10.49
N THR A 217 9.96 21.69 -11.08
CA THR A 217 8.73 22.03 -10.36
C THR A 217 8.23 20.83 -9.55
N LYS A 218 7.41 21.10 -8.53
CA LYS A 218 6.69 20.08 -7.78
C LYS A 218 5.85 19.21 -8.71
N MET A 219 5.11 19.82 -9.64
CA MET A 219 4.33 19.10 -10.65
C MET A 219 5.20 18.11 -11.47
N SER A 220 6.41 18.49 -11.85
CA SER A 220 7.33 17.57 -12.52
C SER A 220 7.73 16.39 -11.63
N GLY A 221 8.03 16.64 -10.36
CA GLY A 221 8.37 15.60 -9.39
C GLY A 221 7.21 14.63 -9.13
N LEU A 222 5.99 15.17 -8.97
CA LEU A 222 4.77 14.40 -8.80
C LEU A 222 4.54 13.45 -9.98
N LYS A 223 4.67 13.96 -11.22
CA LYS A 223 4.52 13.14 -12.43
C LYS A 223 5.51 11.97 -12.45
N THR A 224 6.78 12.25 -12.18
CA THR A 224 7.82 11.21 -12.12
C THR A 224 7.53 10.15 -11.06
N ALA A 225 7.14 10.58 -9.85
CA ALA A 225 6.84 9.68 -8.75
C ALA A 225 5.60 8.80 -9.02
N ALA A 226 4.53 9.40 -9.54
CA ALA A 226 3.30 8.70 -9.89
C ALA A 226 3.52 7.67 -11.01
N ASN A 227 4.24 8.03 -12.10
CA ASN A 227 4.60 7.08 -13.15
C ASN A 227 5.45 5.93 -12.60
N THR A 228 6.44 6.23 -11.74
CA THR A 228 7.28 5.19 -11.10
C THR A 228 6.43 4.17 -10.32
N LEU A 229 5.38 4.63 -9.62
CA LEU A 229 4.47 3.74 -8.90
C LEU A 229 3.60 2.92 -9.86
N ILE A 230 3.05 3.54 -10.90
CA ILE A 230 2.25 2.87 -11.93
C ILE A 230 3.05 1.73 -12.56
N ASP A 231 4.26 2.03 -13.05
CA ASP A 231 5.17 1.08 -13.68
C ASP A 231 5.57 -0.07 -12.73
N SER A 232 5.61 0.21 -11.41
CA SER A 232 5.96 -0.81 -10.39
C SER A 232 4.79 -1.71 -9.99
N VAL A 233 3.55 -1.21 -10.06
CA VAL A 233 2.35 -1.90 -9.55
C VAL A 233 1.62 -2.71 -10.63
N LEU A 234 1.69 -2.28 -11.90
CA LEU A 234 1.00 -2.93 -13.03
C LEU A 234 1.79 -3.94 -13.90
N PRO A 235 3.06 -4.35 -13.65
CA PRO A 235 3.92 -4.92 -14.70
C PRO A 235 3.61 -6.35 -15.21
N SER A 236 2.41 -6.92 -14.99
CA SER A 236 2.05 -8.25 -15.53
C SER A 236 0.56 -8.42 -15.84
N ALA A 237 0.27 -9.14 -16.93
CA ALA A 237 -1.08 -9.46 -17.41
C ALA A 237 -1.92 -10.32 -16.44
N SER A 238 -1.31 -10.89 -15.40
CA SER A 238 -1.99 -11.61 -14.31
C SER A 238 -2.28 -10.75 -13.08
N ASN A 239 -1.80 -9.51 -13.01
CA ASN A 239 -1.98 -8.65 -11.84
C ASN A 239 -3.44 -8.23 -11.73
N LYS A 240 -4.06 -8.49 -10.58
CA LYS A 240 -5.39 -7.96 -10.22
C LYS A 240 -5.27 -6.60 -9.52
N SER A 241 -4.39 -5.75 -10.05
CA SER A 241 -4.15 -4.40 -9.55
C SER A 241 -4.84 -3.41 -10.48
N TYR A 242 -5.58 -2.47 -9.90
CA TYR A 242 -6.28 -1.41 -10.60
C TYR A 242 -5.87 -0.08 -9.98
N ILE A 243 -5.51 0.88 -10.82
CA ILE A 243 -5.10 2.22 -10.39
C ILE A 243 -6.12 3.23 -10.91
N GLY A 244 -6.56 4.11 -10.03
CA GLY A 244 -7.38 5.27 -10.33
C GLY A 244 -6.66 6.57 -10.01
N LEU A 245 -6.96 7.63 -10.76
CA LEU A 245 -6.32 8.93 -10.62
C LEU A 245 -7.37 9.99 -10.30
N VAL A 246 -7.15 10.77 -9.26
CA VAL A 246 -7.98 11.92 -8.89
C VAL A 246 -7.11 13.16 -8.82
N PRO A 247 -6.90 13.84 -9.96
CA PRO A 247 -6.31 15.18 -9.94
C PRO A 247 -7.31 16.15 -9.30
N PHE A 248 -6.87 16.87 -8.27
CA PHE A 248 -7.73 17.81 -7.54
C PHE A 248 -7.08 19.17 -7.34
N ALA A 249 -7.93 20.18 -7.23
CA ALA A 249 -7.58 21.51 -6.75
C ALA A 249 -8.77 22.03 -5.95
N SER A 250 -9.38 23.13 -6.39
CA SER A 250 -10.65 23.60 -5.86
C SER A 250 -11.82 22.80 -6.43
N THR A 251 -11.60 22.13 -7.56
CA THR A 251 -12.60 21.29 -8.22
C THR A 251 -11.95 19.97 -8.63
N VAL A 252 -12.79 19.00 -8.96
CA VAL A 252 -12.39 17.74 -9.60
C VAL A 252 -13.19 17.63 -10.89
N ASN A 253 -12.50 17.39 -12.00
CA ASN A 253 -13.13 17.21 -13.30
C ASN A 253 -13.45 15.73 -13.52
N VAL A 254 -14.71 15.40 -13.74
CA VAL A 254 -15.16 14.03 -13.99
C VAL A 254 -15.51 13.73 -15.44
N ASN A 255 -15.25 14.67 -16.35
CA ASN A 255 -15.55 14.49 -17.76
C ASN A 255 -14.83 13.28 -18.34
N GLY A 256 -15.53 12.48 -19.14
CA GLY A 256 -14.98 11.27 -19.76
C GLY A 256 -14.85 10.07 -18.81
N ALA A 257 -14.74 10.27 -17.50
CA ALA A 257 -14.73 9.19 -16.51
C ALA A 257 -16.12 8.87 -15.96
N LEU A 258 -17.00 9.88 -15.83
CA LEU A 258 -18.41 9.68 -15.52
C LEU A 258 -19.31 10.07 -16.69
N SER A 259 -20.39 9.31 -16.89
CA SER A 259 -21.42 9.66 -17.88
C SER A 259 -22.18 10.92 -17.44
N SER A 260 -22.29 11.91 -18.35
CA SER A 260 -22.99 13.18 -18.14
C SER A 260 -24.52 13.07 -18.08
N SER A 261 -25.07 11.89 -18.38
CA SER A 261 -26.50 11.54 -18.30
C SER A 261 -26.82 10.52 -17.20
N GLY A 262 -25.85 10.24 -16.31
CA GLY A 262 -26.02 9.25 -15.26
C GLY A 262 -26.94 9.67 -14.11
N SER A 263 -27.47 8.70 -13.38
CA SER A 263 -28.40 8.91 -12.26
C SER A 263 -27.76 9.62 -11.06
N TRP A 264 -26.44 9.71 -11.01
CA TRP A 264 -25.65 10.40 -9.99
C TRP A 264 -25.70 11.93 -10.12
N LEU A 265 -25.94 12.45 -11.33
CA LEU A 265 -25.93 13.87 -11.64
C LEU A 265 -27.35 14.42 -11.70
N SER A 266 -27.58 15.59 -11.09
CA SER A 266 -28.90 16.22 -11.12
C SER A 266 -29.29 16.58 -12.55
N SER A 267 -30.55 16.34 -12.93
CA SER A 267 -31.12 16.85 -14.18
C SER A 267 -31.43 18.34 -14.12
N SER A 268 -31.52 18.92 -12.91
CA SER A 268 -31.77 20.34 -12.71
C SER A 268 -30.51 21.15 -13.02
N TRP A 269 -30.62 22.06 -13.96
CA TRP A 269 -29.64 23.10 -14.17
C TRP A 269 -29.77 24.14 -13.04
N PRO A 270 -28.66 24.56 -12.40
CA PRO A 270 -28.76 25.61 -11.41
C PRO A 270 -29.27 26.88 -12.10
N VAL A 271 -30.31 27.48 -11.54
CA VAL A 271 -30.93 28.71 -12.07
C VAL A 271 -30.01 29.88 -11.74
N TYR A 272 -29.08 30.21 -12.63
CA TYR A 272 -28.33 31.45 -12.55
C TYR A 272 -29.12 32.53 -13.27
N ASN A 273 -29.73 33.43 -12.49
CA ASN A 273 -30.35 34.66 -12.96
C ASN A 273 -30.99 34.52 -14.35
N ALA A 274 -31.99 33.64 -14.43
CA ALA A 274 -32.59 33.21 -15.68
C ALA A 274 -33.32 34.38 -16.35
N THR A 275 -32.61 35.06 -17.24
CA THR A 275 -33.23 35.75 -18.37
C THR A 275 -32.91 34.95 -19.63
N SER A 276 -33.78 35.07 -20.63
CA SER A 276 -33.79 34.31 -21.89
C SER A 276 -32.53 34.45 -22.78
N SER A 277 -31.47 35.11 -22.30
CA SER A 277 -30.27 35.49 -23.06
C SER A 277 -28.99 34.77 -22.63
N ILE A 278 -28.97 33.98 -21.55
CA ILE A 278 -27.78 33.21 -21.16
C ILE A 278 -27.71 31.89 -21.94
N LYS A 279 -26.81 31.81 -22.92
CA LYS A 279 -26.37 30.53 -23.49
C LYS A 279 -25.29 29.93 -22.59
N THR A 280 -25.65 28.96 -21.75
CA THR A 280 -24.66 28.20 -20.99
C THR A 280 -23.81 27.39 -21.96
N GLY A 281 -22.49 27.51 -21.90
CA GLY A 281 -21.60 26.59 -22.60
C GLY A 281 -21.76 25.16 -22.08
N SER A 282 -21.34 24.17 -22.87
CA SER A 282 -21.31 22.77 -22.42
C SER A 282 -20.55 22.65 -21.10
N TRP A 283 -21.09 21.87 -20.18
CA TRP A 283 -20.48 21.60 -18.88
C TRP A 283 -19.11 20.93 -19.05
N SER A 284 -18.06 21.49 -18.42
CA SER A 284 -16.69 20.97 -18.56
C SER A 284 -16.36 19.77 -17.66
N GLY A 285 -17.30 19.32 -16.84
CA GLY A 285 -17.16 18.10 -16.04
C GLY A 285 -16.95 18.29 -14.54
N CYS A 286 -16.87 19.51 -14.02
CA CYS A 286 -16.74 19.71 -12.57
C CYS A 286 -18.08 19.65 -11.85
N THR A 287 -18.13 19.01 -10.70
CA THR A 287 -19.38 18.72 -9.99
C THR A 287 -19.54 19.57 -8.75
N VAL A 288 -20.78 19.72 -8.29
CA VAL A 288 -21.15 20.30 -7.00
C VAL A 288 -21.54 19.19 -6.03
N GLU A 289 -20.88 19.10 -4.87
CA GLU A 289 -21.22 18.23 -3.75
C GLU A 289 -22.68 18.42 -3.35
N PRO A 290 -23.46 17.32 -3.24
CA PRO A 290 -24.85 17.43 -2.88
C PRO A 290 -25.01 17.80 -1.40
N ARG A 291 -26.12 18.48 -1.10
CA ARG A 291 -26.48 18.93 0.26
C ARG A 291 -27.86 18.39 0.65
N SER A 292 -28.03 18.03 1.91
CA SER A 292 -29.33 17.66 2.49
C SER A 292 -29.74 18.67 3.56
N GLY A 293 -30.88 19.35 3.39
CA GLY A 293 -31.29 20.43 4.30
C GLY A 293 -30.24 21.55 4.43
N GLY A 294 -29.46 21.80 3.37
CA GLY A 294 -28.34 22.75 3.38
C GLY A 294 -27.01 22.18 3.88
N ASN A 295 -26.99 20.94 4.37
CA ASN A 295 -25.83 20.33 5.02
C ASN A 295 -25.00 19.43 4.08
N LEU A 296 -23.68 19.53 4.20
CA LEU A 296 -22.68 18.61 3.69
C LEU A 296 -22.39 17.52 4.72
N SER A 297 -22.02 16.35 4.25
CA SER A 297 -21.63 15.23 5.09
C SER A 297 -20.37 14.58 4.51
N PRO A 298 -19.45 14.09 5.37
CA PRO A 298 -18.24 13.39 4.94
C PRO A 298 -18.61 11.97 4.49
N GLU A 299 -19.28 11.86 3.35
CA GLU A 299 -19.84 10.61 2.82
C GLU A 299 -19.57 10.47 1.31
N ALA A 300 -19.22 9.27 0.86
CA ALA A 300 -19.11 8.92 -0.57
C ALA A 300 -20.47 8.58 -1.20
N TYR A 301 -21.47 9.46 -1.04
CA TYR A 301 -22.87 9.31 -1.48
C TYR A 301 -23.04 8.39 -2.69
N SER A 302 -23.88 7.36 -2.58
CA SER A 302 -24.11 6.44 -3.70
C SER A 302 -24.82 7.15 -4.86
N PRO A 303 -24.58 6.75 -6.12
CA PRO A 303 -25.37 7.22 -7.27
C PRO A 303 -26.88 7.01 -7.13
N SER A 304 -27.30 6.01 -6.37
CA SER A 304 -28.72 5.72 -6.10
C SER A 304 -29.31 6.61 -5.00
N ASP A 305 -28.49 7.37 -4.27
CA ASP A 305 -28.95 8.31 -3.25
C ASP A 305 -29.85 9.38 -3.87
N THR A 306 -30.83 9.85 -3.11
CA THR A 306 -31.67 11.00 -3.45
C THR A 306 -30.87 12.29 -3.68
N ARG A 307 -29.73 12.42 -3.00
CA ARG A 307 -28.77 13.52 -3.09
C ARG A 307 -27.99 13.43 -4.41
N LYS A 308 -28.30 14.31 -5.37
CA LYS A 308 -27.65 14.35 -6.69
C LYS A 308 -26.61 15.45 -6.78
N PHE A 309 -25.50 15.16 -7.45
CA PHE A 309 -24.46 16.14 -7.70
C PHE A 309 -24.99 17.27 -8.59
N GLY A 310 -24.63 18.51 -8.30
CA GLY A 310 -24.88 19.63 -9.20
C GLY A 310 -23.82 19.72 -10.29
N ARG A 311 -24.10 20.46 -11.35
CA ARG A 311 -23.04 20.88 -12.30
C ARG A 311 -22.39 22.16 -11.79
N TYR A 312 -21.07 22.18 -11.75
CA TYR A 312 -20.30 23.39 -11.43
C TYR A 312 -20.43 24.40 -12.55
N TYR A 313 -20.78 25.63 -12.17
CA TYR A 313 -20.94 26.80 -13.03
C TYR A 313 -20.57 28.02 -12.19
N TYR A 314 -19.94 29.04 -12.77
CA TYR A 314 -19.65 30.28 -12.03
C TYR A 314 -20.92 31.08 -11.70
N ASN A 315 -21.03 31.63 -10.48
CA ASN A 315 -22.15 32.49 -10.09
C ASN A 315 -21.96 33.94 -10.58
N VAL A 316 -22.91 34.48 -11.34
CA VAL A 316 -23.01 35.93 -11.55
C VAL A 316 -24.05 36.47 -10.57
N PRO A 317 -23.78 37.55 -9.80
CA PRO A 317 -24.74 38.07 -8.86
C PRO A 317 -26.10 38.37 -9.53
N PRO A 318 -27.23 38.17 -8.82
CA PRO A 318 -28.57 38.45 -9.36
C PRO A 318 -28.76 39.90 -9.87
N ASN A 319 -27.98 40.83 -9.33
CA ASN A 319 -28.03 42.24 -9.71
C ASN A 319 -27.01 42.62 -10.81
N GLY A 320 -26.31 41.63 -11.39
CA GLY A 320 -25.19 41.85 -12.33
C GLY A 320 -23.85 42.12 -11.62
N LEU A 321 -22.76 41.93 -12.35
CA LEU A 321 -21.40 42.26 -11.91
C LEU A 321 -21.04 43.67 -12.40
N ASN A 322 -20.73 44.61 -11.51
CA ASN A 322 -20.24 45.93 -11.91
C ASN A 322 -18.77 45.85 -12.28
N ILE A 323 -18.41 46.25 -13.50
CA ILE A 323 -17.04 46.27 -13.98
C ILE A 323 -16.57 47.73 -14.05
N TYR A 324 -15.53 48.06 -13.27
CA TYR A 324 -14.86 49.35 -13.26
C TYR A 324 -13.59 49.25 -14.09
N THR A 325 -13.48 50.06 -15.14
CA THR A 325 -12.31 50.07 -16.03
C THR A 325 -11.40 51.24 -15.72
N TYR A 326 -10.13 50.96 -15.43
CA TYR A 326 -9.11 51.96 -15.15
C TYR A 326 -8.16 52.09 -16.35
N SER A 327 -7.77 53.33 -16.64
CA SER A 327 -6.85 53.68 -17.72
C SER A 327 -5.37 53.66 -17.30
N SER A 328 -5.07 53.61 -16.00
CA SER A 328 -3.70 53.59 -15.47
C SER A 328 -3.56 52.70 -14.23
N ARG A 329 -2.36 52.14 -14.02
CA ARG A 329 -2.02 51.26 -12.88
C ARG A 329 -1.82 52.01 -11.56
N SER A 330 -1.59 53.33 -11.60
CA SER A 330 -1.43 54.20 -10.43
C SER A 330 -2.75 54.56 -9.74
N ASN A 331 -3.87 54.51 -10.47
CA ASN A 331 -5.21 54.68 -9.90
C ASN A 331 -5.62 53.46 -9.05
N TYR A 332 -4.98 52.32 -9.30
CA TYR A 332 -5.17 51.07 -8.56
C TYR A 332 -4.57 51.10 -7.14
N SER A 333 -3.47 51.83 -6.94
CA SER A 333 -2.74 51.87 -5.66
C SER A 333 -3.17 52.99 -4.73
N SER A 334 -3.96 53.95 -5.20
CA SER A 334 -4.34 55.13 -4.41
C SER A 334 -5.77 55.13 -3.90
N CYS A 335 -6.65 54.21 -4.38
CA CYS A 335 -8.08 54.15 -4.04
C CYS A 335 -8.80 55.51 -4.09
N SER A 336 -8.21 56.50 -4.75
CA SER A 336 -8.58 57.91 -4.71
C SER A 336 -9.16 58.32 -6.06
N VAL A 337 -9.96 57.44 -6.66
CA VAL A 337 -10.76 57.82 -7.82
C VAL A 337 -11.97 58.59 -7.30
N SER A 338 -12.04 59.87 -7.67
CA SER A 338 -13.27 60.64 -7.60
C SER A 338 -14.43 59.80 -8.17
N ARG A 339 -15.58 59.79 -7.49
CA ARG A 339 -16.81 59.01 -7.72
C ARG A 339 -17.48 59.12 -9.12
N ASN A 340 -16.74 59.51 -10.16
CA ASN A 340 -17.25 59.83 -11.49
C ASN A 340 -17.06 58.72 -12.54
N TYR A 341 -16.71 57.49 -12.13
CA TYR A 341 -16.76 56.34 -13.03
C TYR A 341 -18.12 55.65 -12.93
N SER A 342 -18.90 55.68 -14.01
CA SER A 342 -20.08 54.84 -14.16
C SER A 342 -19.63 53.40 -14.49
N PRO A 343 -19.86 52.41 -13.62
CA PRO A 343 -19.51 51.03 -13.93
C PRO A 343 -20.35 50.50 -15.08
N THR A 344 -19.76 49.60 -15.87
CA THR A 344 -20.55 48.78 -16.79
C THR A 344 -21.16 47.64 -15.98
N VAL A 345 -22.50 47.56 -15.92
CA VAL A 345 -23.18 46.44 -15.28
C VAL A 345 -23.22 45.27 -16.26
N ALA A 346 -22.42 44.23 -16.00
CA ALA A 346 -22.50 42.97 -16.72
C ALA A 346 -23.66 42.13 -16.14
N THR A 347 -24.81 42.17 -16.80
CA THR A 347 -25.95 41.30 -16.52
C THR A 347 -26.00 40.16 -17.53
N ASN A 348 -26.28 38.93 -17.09
CA ASN A 348 -26.57 37.79 -17.98
C ASN A 348 -25.42 37.37 -18.93
N VAL A 349 -24.16 37.56 -18.53
CA VAL A 349 -23.00 37.26 -19.40
C VAL A 349 -22.09 36.19 -18.78
N PRO A 350 -21.60 35.24 -19.58
CA PRO A 350 -20.34 34.54 -19.31
C PRO A 350 -19.17 35.56 -19.34
N VAL A 351 -18.85 36.24 -18.22
CA VAL A 351 -17.90 37.39 -18.06
C VAL A 351 -16.43 37.27 -18.56
N THR A 352 -15.40 36.76 -17.88
CA THR A 352 -13.89 36.51 -17.96
C THR A 352 -13.24 37.71 -17.46
N LEU A 353 -12.30 37.40 -16.62
CA LEU A 353 -11.53 38.30 -15.85
C LEU A 353 -10.12 37.99 -16.35
N GLY A 354 -9.60 38.90 -17.17
CA GLY A 354 -8.18 38.98 -17.51
C GLY A 354 -7.48 39.77 -16.42
N SER A 355 -6.22 40.13 -16.62
CA SER A 355 -5.41 40.85 -15.62
C SER A 355 -6.15 42.04 -14.99
N GLY A 356 -6.37 41.93 -13.69
CA GLY A 356 -7.02 42.83 -12.76
C GLY A 356 -6.80 42.25 -11.35
N GLY A 357 -7.23 42.94 -10.32
CA GLY A 357 -7.17 42.51 -8.92
C GLY A 357 -8.58 42.47 -8.33
N ALA A 358 -8.75 41.64 -7.31
CA ALA A 358 -9.96 41.66 -6.50
C ALA A 358 -10.06 43.00 -5.77
N ASN A 359 -11.06 43.80 -6.13
CA ASN A 359 -11.63 44.91 -5.37
C ASN A 359 -10.64 45.63 -4.44
N LEU A 360 -9.66 46.33 -5.03
CA LEU A 360 -8.64 47.03 -4.25
C LEU A 360 -9.16 48.31 -3.60
N CYS A 361 -10.30 48.83 -4.09
CA CYS A 361 -10.83 50.13 -3.69
C CYS A 361 -12.00 50.08 -2.69
N ASP A 362 -12.73 48.97 -2.56
CA ASP A 362 -13.79 48.80 -1.55
C ASP A 362 -13.48 47.63 -0.61
N TYR A 363 -13.05 47.93 0.62
CA TYR A 363 -13.03 46.95 1.70
C TYR A 363 -14.47 46.63 2.14
N PRO A 364 -14.87 45.35 2.30
CA PRO A 364 -16.14 45.05 2.95
C PRO A 364 -16.10 45.60 4.38
N SER A 365 -17.19 46.22 4.82
CA SER A 365 -17.35 46.61 6.23
C SER A 365 -17.28 45.39 7.14
N SER A 366 -16.67 45.52 8.32
CA SER A 366 -16.55 44.44 9.32
C SER A 366 -17.88 43.69 9.52
N GLY A 367 -17.86 42.36 9.38
CA GLY A 367 -19.04 41.50 9.57
C GLY A 367 -19.90 41.28 8.32
N GLN A 368 -19.61 41.96 7.20
CA GLN A 368 -20.09 41.50 5.89
C GLN A 368 -19.08 40.49 5.36
N GLY A 369 -19.46 39.22 5.35
CA GLY A 369 -18.63 38.19 4.72
C GLY A 369 -18.25 38.60 3.31
N THR A 370 -17.06 38.20 2.88
CA THR A 370 -16.54 38.34 1.51
C THR A 370 -17.33 37.45 0.55
N GLY A 371 -18.64 37.65 0.49
CA GLY A 371 -19.52 37.09 -0.53
C GLY A 371 -19.24 37.74 -1.88
N ILE A 372 -19.88 37.20 -2.93
CA ILE A 372 -19.76 37.63 -4.33
C ILE A 372 -19.68 39.15 -4.41
N GLY A 373 -18.49 39.66 -4.67
CA GLY A 373 -18.28 41.08 -4.90
C GLY A 373 -19.13 41.48 -6.09
N TYR A 374 -20.04 42.43 -5.90
CA TYR A 374 -20.81 43.02 -6.99
C TYR A 374 -19.94 43.97 -7.84
N ARG A 375 -18.62 44.04 -7.60
CA ARG A 375 -17.65 44.96 -8.21
C ARG A 375 -16.38 44.22 -8.64
N TYR A 376 -15.87 44.56 -9.82
CA TYR A 376 -14.65 44.03 -10.41
C TYR A 376 -13.84 45.17 -11.05
N ASP A 377 -12.53 45.22 -10.78
CA ASP A 377 -11.64 46.28 -11.24
C ASP A 377 -10.76 45.76 -12.41
N GLN A 378 -10.84 46.37 -13.60
CA GLN A 378 -10.10 45.93 -14.80
C GLN A 378 -9.18 47.01 -15.38
N TYR A 379 -8.07 46.60 -15.98
CA TYR A 379 -7.13 47.48 -16.67
C TYR A 379 -7.34 47.42 -18.18
N THR A 380 -7.72 48.55 -18.80
CA THR A 380 -8.02 48.72 -20.25
C THR A 380 -9.24 47.94 -20.79
N SER A 381 -9.79 48.36 -21.94
CA SER A 381 -11.06 47.91 -22.54
C SER A 381 -10.98 46.60 -23.36
N SER A 382 -9.87 45.87 -23.28
CA SER A 382 -9.65 44.64 -24.05
C SER A 382 -10.60 43.53 -23.57
N GLY A 383 -11.66 43.30 -24.35
CA GLY A 383 -12.81 42.46 -24.02
C GLY A 383 -12.44 41.07 -23.50
N THR A 384 -13.23 40.63 -22.53
CA THR A 384 -12.95 39.50 -21.65
C THR A 384 -14.20 38.57 -21.61
N THR A 385 -14.04 37.23 -21.63
CA THR A 385 -15.10 36.14 -21.77
C THR A 385 -15.11 34.94 -20.73
N LEU A 386 -15.93 34.87 -19.64
CA LEU A 386 -15.89 34.00 -18.38
C LEU A 386 -16.62 32.85 -18.91
N THR A 387 -15.84 31.90 -19.37
CA THR A 387 -16.39 30.60 -19.56
C THR A 387 -16.87 30.17 -18.17
N GLN A 388 -18.13 29.76 -18.12
CA GLN A 388 -18.76 29.25 -16.92
C GLN A 388 -17.99 28.09 -16.27
N ASN A 389 -17.03 27.53 -17.02
CA ASN A 389 -16.15 26.44 -16.66
C ASN A 389 -14.70 26.85 -16.31
N SER A 390 -14.35 28.14 -16.32
CA SER A 390 -12.95 28.62 -16.16
C SER A 390 -12.25 28.24 -14.85
N GLY A 391 -12.99 27.82 -13.82
CA GLY A 391 -12.46 27.27 -12.56
C GLY A 391 -12.48 25.73 -12.44
N CYS A 392 -12.90 25.04 -13.51
CA CYS A 392 -12.85 23.59 -13.59
C CYS A 392 -11.44 23.15 -14.02
N LEU A 393 -10.87 22.15 -13.34
CA LEU A 393 -9.61 21.56 -13.78
C LEU A 393 -9.73 21.02 -15.21
N ASN A 394 -8.69 21.19 -16.02
CA ASN A 394 -8.66 20.66 -17.38
C ASN A 394 -8.43 19.14 -17.41
N THR A 395 -7.71 18.62 -16.42
CA THR A 395 -7.40 17.19 -16.33
C THR A 395 -8.51 16.44 -15.62
N PRO A 396 -9.18 15.49 -16.31
CA PRO A 396 -10.20 14.67 -15.69
C PRO A 396 -9.58 13.59 -14.78
N VAL A 397 -10.39 13.08 -13.87
CA VAL A 397 -10.09 11.83 -13.16
C VAL A 397 -9.99 10.66 -14.13
N THR A 398 -9.24 9.64 -13.75
CA THR A 398 -9.17 8.36 -14.46
C THR A 398 -9.72 7.29 -13.54
N PHE A 399 -10.76 6.57 -13.99
CA PHE A 399 -11.33 5.48 -13.20
C PHE A 399 -10.35 4.30 -13.09
N LEU A 400 -10.59 3.42 -12.12
CA LEU A 400 -9.82 2.21 -11.87
C LEU A 400 -9.52 1.44 -13.17
N SER A 401 -8.26 1.46 -13.58
CA SER A 401 -7.79 0.90 -14.85
C SER A 401 -6.51 0.09 -14.65
N GLN A 402 -6.27 -0.83 -15.59
CA GLN A 402 -5.03 -1.60 -15.73
C GLN A 402 -4.22 -1.13 -16.95
N ASP A 403 -4.74 -0.15 -17.71
CA ASP A 403 -4.06 0.43 -18.86
C ASP A 403 -2.97 1.38 -18.39
N GLU A 404 -1.76 0.85 -18.27
CA GLU A 404 -0.55 1.56 -17.86
C GLU A 404 -0.29 2.79 -18.74
N THR A 405 -0.52 2.68 -20.06
CA THR A 405 -0.28 3.79 -20.99
C THR A 405 -1.28 4.92 -20.74
N ALA A 406 -2.57 4.58 -20.63
CA ALA A 406 -3.60 5.59 -20.35
C ALA A 406 -3.39 6.28 -19.00
N LEU A 407 -2.93 5.55 -17.97
CA LEU A 407 -2.63 6.10 -16.65
C LEU A 407 -1.41 7.03 -16.70
N ASN A 408 -0.32 6.61 -17.35
CA ASN A 408 0.88 7.43 -17.52
C ASN A 408 0.58 8.70 -18.34
N ASP A 409 -0.22 8.59 -19.40
CA ASP A 409 -0.67 9.75 -20.19
C ASP A 409 -1.52 10.72 -19.36
N ALA A 410 -2.44 10.20 -18.55
CA ALA A 410 -3.27 11.01 -17.66
C ALA A 410 -2.41 11.77 -16.63
N VAL A 411 -1.43 11.10 -15.99
CA VAL A 411 -0.45 11.75 -15.10
C VAL A 411 0.34 12.84 -15.85
N ASN A 412 0.84 12.52 -17.04
CA ASN A 412 1.65 13.46 -17.83
C ASN A 412 0.84 14.69 -18.27
N SER A 413 -0.48 14.57 -18.40
CA SER A 413 -1.38 15.69 -18.74
C SER A 413 -1.64 16.67 -17.59
N MET A 414 -1.31 16.31 -16.34
CA MET A 414 -1.60 17.13 -15.16
C MET A 414 -0.94 18.51 -15.22
N THR A 415 -1.70 19.55 -14.88
CA THR A 415 -1.25 20.95 -14.86
C THR A 415 -1.67 21.62 -13.57
N ALA A 416 -0.78 22.47 -13.04
CA ALA A 416 -1.00 23.22 -11.81
C ALA A 416 -1.98 24.39 -12.06
N SER A 417 -3.10 24.43 -11.34
CA SER A 417 -4.14 25.45 -11.43
C SER A 417 -5.04 25.45 -10.19
N GLY A 418 -5.53 26.63 -9.81
CA GLY A 418 -6.54 26.78 -8.76
C GLY A 418 -6.01 26.70 -7.33
N SER A 419 -6.95 26.74 -6.39
CA SER A 419 -6.75 26.74 -4.93
C SER A 419 -6.78 25.34 -4.33
N THR A 420 -6.20 25.14 -3.15
CA THR A 420 -6.05 23.81 -2.52
C THR A 420 -7.25 23.45 -1.66
N VAL A 421 -8.05 22.47 -2.10
CA VAL A 421 -9.20 21.93 -1.35
C VAL A 421 -9.11 20.41 -1.31
N ILE A 422 -8.26 19.90 -0.41
CA ILE A 422 -7.98 18.48 -0.22
C ILE A 422 -9.24 17.64 0.00
N PRO A 423 -10.24 18.05 0.82
CA PRO A 423 -11.42 17.22 1.05
C PRO A 423 -12.22 16.87 -0.22
N VAL A 424 -12.16 17.68 -1.29
CA VAL A 424 -12.79 17.36 -2.58
C VAL A 424 -12.11 16.17 -3.26
N GLY A 425 -10.77 16.19 -3.28
CA GLY A 425 -9.98 15.09 -3.80
C GLY A 425 -10.21 13.79 -3.02
N LEU A 426 -10.23 13.87 -1.69
CA LEU A 426 -10.49 12.71 -0.82
C LEU A 426 -11.87 12.09 -1.05
N LEU A 427 -12.92 12.92 -1.18
CA LEU A 427 -14.27 12.43 -1.44
C LEU A 427 -14.38 11.73 -2.80
N TRP A 428 -13.79 12.28 -3.85
CA TRP A 428 -13.75 11.62 -5.17
C TRP A 428 -12.89 10.36 -5.16
N GLY A 429 -11.77 10.36 -4.45
CA GLY A 429 -10.96 9.16 -4.24
C GLY A 429 -11.73 8.06 -3.52
N TRP A 430 -12.50 8.42 -2.49
CA TRP A 430 -13.32 7.45 -1.76
C TRP A 430 -14.44 6.90 -2.64
N ARG A 431 -15.14 7.75 -3.41
CA ARG A 431 -16.19 7.30 -4.35
C ARG A 431 -15.67 6.34 -5.42
N MET A 432 -14.42 6.51 -5.82
CA MET A 432 -13.77 5.60 -6.77
C MET A 432 -13.44 4.23 -6.15
N LEU A 433 -13.36 4.13 -4.82
CA LEU A 433 -13.13 2.89 -4.06
C LEU A 433 -14.40 2.32 -3.42
N GLU A 434 -15.52 3.04 -3.48
CA GLU A 434 -16.76 2.69 -2.78
C GLU A 434 -17.62 1.73 -3.65
N PRO A 435 -17.91 0.50 -3.19
CA PRO A 435 -18.64 -0.50 -3.99
C PRO A 435 -20.06 -0.06 -4.39
N ALA A 436 -20.65 0.86 -3.64
CA ALA A 436 -21.94 1.45 -3.97
C ALA A 436 -21.94 2.24 -5.29
N TRP A 437 -20.75 2.53 -5.85
CA TRP A 437 -20.55 3.13 -7.17
C TRP A 437 -20.30 2.12 -8.29
N SER A 438 -20.32 0.81 -8.00
CA SER A 438 -20.20 -0.24 -9.01
C SER A 438 -21.48 -0.41 -9.82
N GLN A 439 -21.36 -0.82 -11.09
CA GLN A 439 -22.55 -1.01 -11.95
C GLN A 439 -23.42 -2.16 -11.43
N ASN A 440 -22.81 -3.14 -10.77
CA ASN A 440 -23.51 -4.24 -10.13
C ASN A 440 -24.44 -3.79 -9.00
N VAL A 441 -24.08 -2.74 -8.26
CA VAL A 441 -24.86 -2.24 -7.11
C VAL A 441 -25.79 -1.11 -7.51
N ALA A 442 -25.30 -0.11 -8.24
CA ALA A 442 -26.08 1.09 -8.58
C ALA A 442 -26.75 1.03 -9.96
N GLY A 443 -26.56 -0.04 -10.72
CA GLY A 443 -27.13 -0.24 -12.05
C GLY A 443 -26.38 0.48 -13.17
N LYS A 444 -26.84 0.28 -14.41
CA LYS A 444 -26.26 0.92 -15.60
C LYS A 444 -26.47 2.44 -15.53
N GLY A 445 -25.40 3.22 -15.77
CA GLY A 445 -25.46 4.69 -15.74
C GLY A 445 -25.29 5.31 -14.34
N ASN A 446 -24.83 4.52 -13.38
CA ASN A 446 -24.49 4.95 -12.02
C ASN A 446 -23.31 5.94 -11.92
N GLY A 447 -22.45 6.06 -12.93
CA GLY A 447 -21.36 7.03 -12.86
C GLY A 447 -20.20 6.61 -13.74
N TRP A 448 -19.35 5.73 -13.21
CA TRP A 448 -18.06 5.40 -13.80
C TRP A 448 -18.18 4.64 -15.13
N ILE A 449 -17.44 5.13 -16.11
CA ILE A 449 -17.23 4.47 -17.40
C ILE A 449 -16.08 3.49 -17.20
N SER A 450 -16.39 2.20 -17.21
CA SER A 450 -15.44 1.10 -17.01
C SER A 450 -15.72 -0.03 -17.99
N THR A 451 -14.67 -0.68 -18.47
CA THR A 451 -14.76 -1.94 -19.21
C THR A 451 -15.07 -3.12 -18.28
N ASP A 452 -14.63 -3.04 -17.01
CA ASP A 452 -15.00 -3.99 -15.95
C ASP A 452 -16.18 -3.43 -15.13
N THR A 453 -17.36 -4.00 -15.33
CA THR A 453 -18.61 -3.60 -14.66
C THR A 453 -18.65 -3.96 -13.17
N SER A 454 -17.75 -4.82 -12.71
CA SER A 454 -17.65 -5.23 -11.31
C SER A 454 -16.81 -4.30 -10.44
N LEU A 455 -16.17 -3.27 -11.02
CA LEU A 455 -15.45 -2.24 -10.28
C LEU A 455 -16.39 -1.11 -9.80
N PRO A 456 -16.16 -0.56 -8.60
CA PRO A 456 -15.25 -1.06 -7.56
C PRO A 456 -15.76 -2.39 -7.00
N LYS A 457 -14.85 -3.32 -6.68
CA LYS A 457 -15.18 -4.67 -6.22
C LYS A 457 -16.02 -4.64 -4.93
N PRO A 458 -16.93 -5.59 -4.70
CA PRO A 458 -17.76 -5.62 -3.49
C PRO A 458 -16.96 -5.87 -2.20
N VAL A 459 -17.54 -5.50 -1.05
CA VAL A 459 -17.01 -5.76 0.31
C VAL A 459 -17.60 -7.01 0.97
N ASP A 460 -18.33 -7.84 0.22
CA ASP A 460 -19.06 -9.02 0.71
C ASP A 460 -18.17 -10.27 0.91
N GLY A 461 -16.85 -10.13 0.73
CA GLY A 461 -15.90 -11.25 0.83
C GLY A 461 -15.83 -12.14 -0.42
N SER A 462 -16.56 -11.81 -1.50
CA SER A 462 -16.45 -12.52 -2.78
C SER A 462 -15.08 -12.33 -3.45
N VAL A 463 -14.41 -11.20 -3.18
CA VAL A 463 -13.02 -10.96 -3.59
C VAL A 463 -12.12 -11.14 -2.37
N GLN A 464 -11.37 -12.24 -2.37
CA GLN A 464 -10.42 -12.55 -1.31
C GLN A 464 -9.19 -11.65 -1.38
N ASN A 465 -8.64 -11.26 -0.23
CA ASN A 465 -7.48 -10.39 -0.11
C ASN A 465 -7.56 -9.07 -0.91
N LEU A 466 -8.76 -8.51 -1.01
CA LEU A 466 -8.97 -7.19 -1.59
C LEU A 466 -8.35 -6.12 -0.69
N GLN A 467 -7.34 -5.43 -1.20
CA GLN A 467 -6.74 -4.27 -0.56
C GLN A 467 -7.25 -3.02 -1.26
N ARG A 468 -7.78 -2.07 -0.48
CA ARG A 468 -8.15 -0.75 -0.98
C ARG A 468 -7.22 0.28 -0.38
N VAL A 469 -6.56 1.01 -1.25
CA VAL A 469 -5.51 1.94 -0.88
C VAL A 469 -5.78 3.28 -1.53
N MET A 470 -5.66 4.34 -0.73
CA MET A 470 -5.69 5.71 -1.20
C MET A 470 -4.34 6.34 -0.90
N ILE A 471 -3.68 6.91 -1.91
CA ILE A 471 -2.51 7.76 -1.73
C ILE A 471 -2.97 9.19 -1.94
N VAL A 472 -2.90 10.03 -0.90
CA VAL A 472 -3.17 11.47 -1.00
C VAL A 472 -1.85 12.24 -0.93
N LEU A 473 -1.58 13.05 -1.94
CA LEU A 473 -0.40 13.90 -2.03
C LEU A 473 -0.84 15.36 -2.13
N THR A 474 -0.28 16.23 -1.29
CA THR A 474 -0.49 17.68 -1.36
C THR A 474 0.78 18.46 -0.97
N ASP A 475 0.92 19.69 -1.46
CA ASP A 475 2.07 20.55 -1.19
C ASP A 475 1.86 21.63 -0.14
N GLY A 476 0.71 21.63 0.54
CA GLY A 476 0.38 22.62 1.54
C GLY A 476 -0.94 22.39 2.27
N LEU A 477 -1.36 23.44 2.98
CA LEU A 477 -2.65 23.48 3.68
C LEU A 477 -3.80 23.62 2.69
N ASN A 478 -5.01 23.31 3.15
CA ASN A 478 -6.21 23.80 2.50
C ASN A 478 -6.12 25.34 2.40
N GLN A 479 -6.19 25.87 1.19
CA GLN A 479 -6.10 27.30 0.95
C GLN A 479 -7.22 27.70 0.00
N ILE A 480 -8.31 28.20 0.59
CA ILE A 480 -9.52 28.59 -0.15
C ILE A 480 -9.42 30.06 -0.52
N GLY A 481 -8.57 30.31 -1.49
CA GLY A 481 -8.30 31.61 -2.08
C GLY A 481 -7.55 32.62 -1.22
N ALA A 482 -6.85 33.49 -1.94
CA ALA A 482 -6.22 34.68 -1.42
C ALA A 482 -6.89 35.88 -2.10
N ALA A 483 -7.06 36.97 -1.36
CA ALA A 483 -7.45 38.23 -1.97
C ALA A 483 -6.39 38.66 -3.01
N GLY A 484 -6.78 38.81 -4.28
CA GLY A 484 -5.97 39.51 -5.29
C GLY A 484 -5.49 38.72 -6.51
N SER A 485 -5.62 37.39 -6.56
CA SER A 485 -5.36 36.61 -7.80
C SER A 485 -6.64 36.47 -8.61
N ILE A 486 -6.55 36.41 -9.94
CA ILE A 486 -7.70 36.17 -10.83
C ILE A 486 -7.63 34.75 -11.40
N PRO A 487 -8.75 34.00 -11.36
CA PRO A 487 -9.99 34.34 -10.65
C PRO A 487 -9.76 34.28 -9.13
N ASN A 488 -10.27 35.26 -8.39
CA ASN A 488 -10.16 35.29 -6.94
C ASN A 488 -11.04 34.19 -6.37
N THR A 489 -10.38 33.19 -5.83
CA THR A 489 -10.98 31.98 -5.28
C THR A 489 -11.72 32.23 -3.95
N LEU A 490 -11.82 33.49 -3.51
CA LEU A 490 -12.76 33.94 -2.46
C LEU A 490 -14.24 33.74 -2.84
N TYR A 491 -14.54 33.51 -4.13
CA TYR A 491 -15.88 33.17 -4.59
C TYR A 491 -16.22 31.67 -4.49
N PHE A 492 -15.36 30.90 -3.83
CA PHE A 492 -15.54 29.49 -3.56
C PHE A 492 -16.43 29.29 -2.34
N ASN A 493 -17.60 28.70 -2.54
CA ASN A 493 -18.60 28.50 -1.49
C ASN A 493 -18.68 27.02 -1.08
N GLY A 494 -17.81 26.62 -0.15
CA GLY A 494 -17.70 25.20 0.16
C GLY A 494 -17.23 24.37 -1.03
N LEU A 495 -17.02 23.08 -0.76
CA LEU A 495 -16.28 22.07 -1.53
C LEU A 495 -16.47 22.02 -3.06
N SER A 496 -17.38 22.79 -3.65
CA SER A 496 -17.69 22.65 -5.05
C SER A 496 -18.52 23.77 -5.70
N GLY A 497 -18.50 25.00 -5.21
CA GLY A 497 -18.77 26.17 -6.09
C GLY A 497 -20.19 26.36 -6.66
N VAL A 498 -21.16 26.83 -5.86
CA VAL A 498 -22.05 28.02 -6.11
C VAL A 498 -23.00 28.37 -4.94
N GLY A 499 -22.97 29.61 -4.37
CA GLY A 499 -23.76 29.99 -3.17
C GLY A 499 -23.01 30.76 -2.04
N THR A 500 -23.55 30.75 -0.81
CA THR A 500 -23.01 31.45 0.39
C THR A 500 -21.74 30.77 0.92
N ASN A 501 -20.82 31.53 1.55
CA ASN A 501 -19.53 31.05 2.11
C ASN A 501 -19.64 30.03 3.27
N SER A 502 -20.85 29.58 3.58
CA SER A 502 -21.15 28.71 4.71
C SER A 502 -20.89 27.25 4.33
N LEU A 503 -19.88 26.65 4.94
CA LEU A 503 -19.85 25.20 5.14
C LEU A 503 -20.91 24.90 6.21
N SER A 504 -21.90 24.08 5.91
CA SER A 504 -22.81 23.57 6.93
C SER A 504 -22.62 22.08 6.99
N ALA A 505 -22.00 21.57 8.05
CA ALA A 505 -21.83 20.14 8.30
C ALA A 505 -22.14 19.85 9.78
N PRO A 506 -23.39 20.02 10.25
CA PRO A 506 -23.75 19.92 11.67
C PRO A 506 -23.46 18.56 12.29
N THR A 507 -23.22 17.51 11.49
CA THR A 507 -22.80 16.18 11.94
C THR A 507 -21.29 16.07 12.19
N VAL A 508 -20.51 17.05 11.73
CA VAL A 508 -19.07 17.14 11.97
C VAL A 508 -18.83 18.07 13.15
N LEU A 509 -18.01 17.60 14.10
CA LEU A 509 -17.64 18.33 15.29
C LEU A 509 -16.23 18.92 15.14
N ARG A 510 -16.05 20.15 15.59
CA ARG A 510 -14.75 20.79 15.75
C ARG A 510 -13.99 20.17 16.93
N ALA A 511 -12.71 20.52 17.06
CA ALA A 511 -11.87 20.09 18.18
C ALA A 511 -12.41 20.51 19.57
N ASP A 512 -13.19 21.60 19.63
CA ASP A 512 -13.86 22.08 20.85
C ASP A 512 -15.21 21.37 21.15
N GLY A 513 -15.63 20.42 20.30
CA GLY A 513 -16.88 19.69 20.43
C GLY A 513 -18.11 20.41 19.87
N THR A 514 -17.96 21.62 19.32
CA THR A 514 -19.07 22.33 18.66
C THR A 514 -19.36 21.77 17.27
N SER A 515 -20.62 21.83 16.83
CA SER A 515 -21.00 21.39 15.49
C SER A 515 -20.63 22.42 14.42
N MET A 516 -20.31 21.95 13.22
CA MET A 516 -20.02 22.80 12.06
C MET A 516 -21.32 23.33 11.39
N SER A 517 -22.31 23.79 12.16
CA SER A 517 -23.57 24.34 11.62
C SER A 517 -23.42 25.77 11.06
N ASN A 518 -22.35 26.47 11.41
CA ASN A 518 -22.00 27.83 10.99
C ASN A 518 -20.59 27.91 10.39
N ALA A 519 -20.07 26.79 9.90
CA ALA A 519 -18.69 26.71 9.44
C ALA A 519 -18.44 27.55 8.19
N ARG A 520 -17.19 27.93 7.98
CA ARG A 520 -16.77 28.74 6.83
C ARG A 520 -15.54 28.13 6.18
N THR A 521 -15.49 28.19 4.85
CA THR A 521 -14.31 27.74 4.09
C THR A 521 -13.08 28.61 4.32
N ASP A 522 -13.31 29.88 4.68
CA ASP A 522 -12.31 30.88 4.99
C ASP A 522 -12.64 31.44 6.37
N SER A 523 -11.77 31.23 7.35
CA SER A 523 -12.00 31.62 8.74
C SER A 523 -11.50 33.03 9.07
N ALA A 524 -11.15 33.85 8.07
CA ALA A 524 -10.87 35.27 8.30
C ALA A 524 -12.00 35.95 9.10
N GLU A 525 -13.25 35.47 8.97
CA GLU A 525 -14.38 35.95 9.78
C GLU A 525 -14.49 35.37 11.20
N LEU A 526 -13.83 34.26 11.54
CA LEU A 526 -13.80 33.70 12.92
C LEU A 526 -12.76 34.40 13.81
N HIS A 527 -11.78 35.07 13.20
CA HIS A 527 -10.72 35.81 13.91
C HIS A 527 -10.86 37.34 13.85
N GLY A 528 -12.09 37.85 13.74
CA GLY A 528 -12.34 39.29 13.83
C GLY A 528 -12.12 40.08 12.54
N GLY A 529 -11.87 39.41 11.41
CA GLY A 529 -12.00 40.01 10.08
C GLY A 529 -11.03 41.15 9.78
N ASP A 530 -9.87 41.24 10.45
CA ASP A 530 -8.86 42.23 10.10
C ASP A 530 -8.04 41.74 8.89
N PRO A 531 -8.24 42.30 7.68
CA PRO A 531 -7.50 41.92 6.47
C PRO A 531 -6.07 42.49 6.47
N ARG A 532 -5.66 43.18 7.55
CA ARG A 532 -4.32 43.76 7.72
C ARG A 532 -3.45 42.99 8.69
N ASP A 533 -3.96 41.92 9.30
CA ASP A 533 -3.18 41.10 10.21
C ASP A 533 -2.07 40.35 9.43
N PRO A 534 -0.79 40.72 9.59
CA PRO A 534 0.31 40.10 8.86
C PRO A 534 0.66 38.69 9.39
N SER A 535 0.02 38.26 10.50
CA SER A 535 0.07 36.86 10.95
C SER A 535 -0.85 35.94 10.13
N SER A 536 -1.78 36.52 9.36
CA SER A 536 -2.45 35.83 8.25
C SER A 536 -1.54 35.89 7.02
N GLY A 537 -0.92 34.77 6.67
CA GLY A 537 -0.17 34.68 5.44
C GLY A 537 -1.06 35.07 4.26
N ASN A 538 -0.83 36.24 3.66
CA ASN A 538 -1.47 36.70 2.43
C ASN A 538 -3.01 36.56 2.35
N ASN A 539 -3.78 37.10 3.31
CA ASN A 539 -5.25 37.19 3.21
C ASN A 539 -5.97 35.84 2.97
N ALA A 540 -5.36 34.71 3.34
CA ALA A 540 -6.00 33.40 3.35
C ALA A 540 -6.30 33.05 4.81
N GLY A 541 -7.57 33.10 5.22
CA GLY A 541 -7.93 32.76 6.61
C GLY A 541 -7.52 31.34 6.99
N TRP A 542 -7.51 31.07 8.30
CA TRP A 542 -7.15 29.77 8.86
C TRP A 542 -8.10 28.66 8.34
N PRO A 543 -7.62 27.60 7.69
CA PRO A 543 -8.50 26.59 7.12
C PRO A 543 -9.08 25.60 8.15
N ASP A 544 -9.30 26.01 9.40
CA ASP A 544 -9.61 25.12 10.52
C ASP A 544 -10.88 24.28 10.31
N ASP A 545 -11.94 24.90 9.79
CA ASP A 545 -13.18 24.20 9.45
C ASP A 545 -12.99 23.26 8.26
N ALA A 546 -12.20 23.65 7.25
CA ALA A 546 -11.88 22.80 6.10
C ALA A 546 -11.00 21.59 6.51
N ASN A 547 -10.04 21.81 7.40
CA ASN A 547 -9.19 20.78 7.99
C ASN A 547 -10.03 19.83 8.87
N THR A 548 -10.94 20.38 9.68
CA THR A 548 -11.87 19.58 10.49
C THR A 548 -12.71 18.66 9.60
N PHE A 549 -13.25 19.21 8.50
CA PHE A 549 -14.01 18.43 7.54
C PHE A 549 -13.15 17.39 6.81
N GLN A 550 -11.91 17.73 6.43
CA GLN A 550 -10.94 16.77 5.88
C GLN A 550 -10.69 15.60 6.83
N LEU A 551 -10.42 15.87 8.11
CA LEU A 551 -10.16 14.81 9.10
C LEU A 551 -11.39 13.92 9.32
N ALA A 552 -12.60 14.49 9.26
CA ALA A 552 -13.84 13.72 9.30
C ALA A 552 -13.96 12.76 8.10
N ILE A 553 -13.60 13.21 6.90
CA ILE A 553 -13.56 12.36 5.70
C ILE A 553 -12.50 11.25 5.86
N CYS A 554 -11.28 11.58 6.29
CA CYS A 554 -10.24 10.57 6.47
C CYS A 554 -10.65 9.51 7.51
N THR A 555 -11.34 9.93 8.57
CA THR A 555 -11.90 9.00 9.58
C THR A 555 -12.96 8.10 8.97
N ALA A 556 -13.87 8.65 8.15
CA ALA A 556 -14.91 7.88 7.48
C ALA A 556 -14.34 6.89 6.46
N ILE A 557 -13.32 7.28 5.69
CA ILE A 557 -12.59 6.42 4.75
C ILE A 557 -11.93 5.25 5.48
N LYS A 558 -11.19 5.54 6.57
CA LYS A 558 -10.53 4.51 7.39
C LYS A 558 -11.54 3.55 8.02
N ALA A 559 -12.71 4.03 8.43
CA ALA A 559 -13.79 3.20 8.95
C ALA A 559 -14.38 2.23 7.91
N ARG A 560 -14.17 2.47 6.60
CA ARG A 560 -14.50 1.54 5.52
C ARG A 560 -13.41 0.52 5.22
N GLY A 561 -12.32 0.49 5.99
CA GLY A 561 -11.20 -0.43 5.79
C GLY A 561 -10.30 -0.05 4.61
N ILE A 562 -10.33 1.22 4.18
CA ILE A 562 -9.44 1.75 3.14
C ILE A 562 -8.18 2.31 3.83
N THR A 563 -7.01 1.85 3.41
CA THR A 563 -5.72 2.35 3.90
C THR A 563 -5.41 3.68 3.22
N ILE A 564 -5.03 4.69 4.01
CA ILE A 564 -4.66 6.03 3.51
C ILE A 564 -3.17 6.26 3.71
N TYR A 565 -2.43 6.35 2.61
CA TYR A 565 -1.07 6.87 2.56
C TYR A 565 -1.13 8.38 2.36
N ALA A 566 -0.55 9.15 3.27
CA ALA A 566 -0.57 10.60 3.21
C ALA A 566 0.84 11.14 2.95
N VAL A 567 1.01 11.92 1.88
CA VAL A 567 2.29 12.49 1.49
C VAL A 567 2.19 14.00 1.46
N THR A 568 3.04 14.66 2.24
CA THR A 568 3.25 16.12 2.14
C THR A 568 4.47 16.41 1.31
N PHE A 569 4.41 17.39 0.40
CA PHE A 569 5.42 17.57 -0.63
C PHE A 569 5.93 19.00 -0.82
N GLY A 570 7.25 19.13 -0.90
CA GLY A 570 7.97 20.38 -1.12
C GLY A 570 8.31 21.12 0.17
N ALA A 571 9.30 22.00 0.07
CA ALA A 571 9.82 22.77 1.21
C ALA A 571 8.75 23.65 1.89
N SER A 572 7.76 24.16 1.15
CA SER A 572 6.65 24.95 1.71
C SER A 572 5.63 24.13 2.51
N ALA A 573 5.60 22.80 2.31
CA ALA A 573 4.75 21.89 3.08
C ALA A 573 5.34 21.52 4.44
N SER A 574 6.48 22.12 4.82
CA SER A 574 7.14 21.93 6.11
C SER A 574 6.45 22.63 7.29
N SER A 575 5.33 23.32 7.05
CA SER A 575 4.54 23.91 8.13
C SER A 575 3.99 22.81 9.05
N SER A 576 4.11 23.04 10.37
CA SER A 576 3.68 22.06 11.38
C SER A 576 2.20 21.69 11.24
N SER A 577 1.34 22.64 10.87
CA SER A 577 -0.10 22.40 10.71
C SER A 577 -0.44 21.52 9.50
N ALA A 578 0.26 21.66 8.36
CA ALA A 578 0.02 20.84 7.17
C ALA A 578 0.45 19.39 7.42
N GLN A 579 1.63 19.23 8.01
CA GLN A 579 2.16 17.91 8.36
C GLN A 579 1.26 17.21 9.38
N VAL A 580 0.86 17.90 10.45
CA VAL A 580 -0.02 17.32 11.48
C VAL A 580 -1.38 16.92 10.91
N THR A 581 -1.99 17.76 10.08
CA THR A 581 -3.32 17.45 9.48
C THR A 581 -3.24 16.24 8.56
N MET A 582 -2.21 16.17 7.70
CA MET A 582 -2.01 15.03 6.81
C MET A 582 -1.60 13.76 7.56
N GLN A 583 -0.78 13.87 8.61
CA GLN A 583 -0.42 12.76 9.48
C GLN A 583 -1.65 12.17 10.19
N ASN A 584 -2.55 13.01 10.69
CA ASN A 584 -3.81 12.58 11.31
C ASN A 584 -4.80 11.97 10.29
N CYS A 585 -4.73 12.42 9.03
CA CYS A 585 -5.50 11.83 7.95
C CYS A 585 -4.99 10.41 7.60
N ALA A 586 -3.68 10.20 7.61
CA ALA A 586 -3.02 8.93 7.28
C ALA A 586 -3.53 7.75 8.12
N SER A 587 -3.31 6.54 7.60
CA SER A 587 -3.37 5.31 8.39
C SER A 587 -2.12 5.15 9.26
N PRO A 588 -2.18 4.38 10.37
CA PRO A 588 -1.07 4.30 11.31
C PRO A 588 0.24 3.82 10.65
N GLY A 589 1.27 4.67 10.63
CA GLY A 589 2.56 4.37 10.02
C GLY A 589 2.69 4.76 8.53
N ASP A 590 1.62 5.24 7.89
CA ASP A 590 1.55 5.49 6.45
C ASP A 590 1.65 6.99 6.08
N TYR A 591 2.30 7.79 6.93
CA TYR A 591 2.55 9.22 6.68
C TYR A 591 3.99 9.46 6.22
N TYR A 592 4.15 10.31 5.20
CA TYR A 592 5.44 10.65 4.61
C TYR A 592 5.56 12.16 4.34
N HIS A 593 6.78 12.67 4.47
CA HIS A 593 7.14 14.03 4.07
C HIS A 593 8.28 14.02 3.07
N ALA A 594 8.07 14.65 1.92
CA ALA A 594 9.03 14.75 0.83
C ALA A 594 9.43 16.23 0.64
N PRO A 595 10.61 16.69 1.12
CA PRO A 595 11.04 18.07 0.93
C PRO A 595 11.44 18.39 -0.52
N ASP A 596 11.75 17.38 -1.32
CA ASP A 596 12.23 17.52 -2.71
C ASP A 596 11.77 16.36 -3.62
N ASN A 597 12.04 16.49 -4.91
CA ASN A 597 11.64 15.52 -5.95
C ASN A 597 12.32 14.15 -5.79
N ALA A 598 13.57 14.10 -5.31
CA ALA A 598 14.31 12.85 -5.17
C ALA A 598 13.72 12.02 -4.02
N THR A 599 13.46 12.68 -2.89
CA THR A 599 12.82 12.07 -1.73
C THR A 599 11.41 11.59 -2.06
N LEU A 600 10.63 12.38 -2.83
CA LEU A 600 9.30 11.97 -3.28
C LEU A 600 9.35 10.67 -4.10
N LYS A 601 10.29 10.57 -5.03
CA LYS A 601 10.48 9.35 -5.84
C LYS A 601 10.79 8.15 -4.96
N THR A 602 11.69 8.29 -3.98
CA THR A 602 12.03 7.21 -3.04
C THR A 602 10.82 6.79 -2.21
N ILE A 603 10.00 7.73 -1.73
CA ILE A 603 8.78 7.42 -0.99
C ILE A 603 7.80 6.60 -1.86
N PHE A 604 7.59 7.01 -3.12
CA PHE A 604 6.70 6.26 -4.01
C PHE A 604 7.24 4.86 -4.34
N GLN A 605 8.57 4.69 -4.43
CA GLN A 605 9.19 3.36 -4.56
C GLN A 605 9.01 2.50 -3.30
N GLN A 606 9.08 3.11 -2.11
CA GLN A 606 8.82 2.40 -0.84
C GLN A 606 7.36 1.96 -0.75
N ILE A 607 6.43 2.86 -1.06
CA ILE A 607 4.99 2.54 -1.11
C ILE A 607 4.75 1.43 -2.15
N ALA A 608 5.35 1.52 -3.35
CA ALA A 608 5.28 0.48 -4.36
C ALA A 608 5.73 -0.89 -3.82
N GLY A 609 6.85 -0.94 -3.10
CA GLY A 609 7.35 -2.17 -2.48
C GLY A 609 6.45 -2.72 -1.36
N GLN A 610 5.73 -1.85 -0.65
CA GLN A 610 4.74 -2.27 0.36
C GLN A 610 3.45 -2.81 -0.28
N LEU A 611 3.08 -2.30 -1.45
CA LEU A 611 1.90 -2.71 -2.22
C LEU A 611 2.18 -3.91 -3.14
N GLY A 612 3.42 -4.09 -3.57
CA GLY A 612 3.87 -5.14 -4.47
C GLY A 612 4.08 -6.49 -3.78
N VAL A 613 3.08 -7.37 -3.92
CA VAL A 613 3.10 -8.85 -4.06
C VAL A 613 3.95 -9.71 -3.08
N LEU A 614 3.28 -10.75 -2.56
CA LEU A 614 3.80 -11.89 -1.81
C LEU A 614 4.37 -11.59 -0.41
N ARG A 615 3.50 -11.74 0.59
CA ARG A 615 3.91 -11.99 1.97
C ARG A 615 4.05 -13.50 2.16
N LEU A 616 5.27 -14.00 2.26
CA LEU A 616 5.56 -15.30 2.86
C LEU A 616 5.76 -15.06 4.36
N THR A 617 4.83 -15.54 5.18
CA THR A 617 5.04 -15.60 6.63
C THR A 617 5.68 -16.95 6.93
N GLN A 618 6.90 -16.91 7.47
CA GLN A 618 7.59 -18.09 7.99
C GLN A 618 6.96 -18.56 9.30
#